data_AF-A0A7K2ZDX3-F1
#
_entry.id   AF-A0A7K2ZDX3-F1
#
_cell.length_a   1.000
_cell.length_b   1.000
_cell.length_c   1.000
_cell.angle_alpha   90.00
_cell.angle_beta   90.00
_cell.angle_gamma   90.00
#
_symmetry.space_group_name_H-M   'P 1'
#
loop_
_entity.id
_entity.type
_entity.pdbx_description
1 polymer ?
#
loop_
_entity_poly.entity_id
_entity_poly.type
_entity_poly.pdbx_seq_one_letter_code
_entity_poly.pdbx_strand_id
1 'polypeptide(L)'
;FGGGRGAGAAAIALIGSGVGACVDHGDILAEDRTSLALEWGHTTIQLRGRRCRCGSIGCLEAYAGAEALRERWREAGGPLPED
;
A
#
# COMPACT_ATOMS: atom_id res chain seq x y z
N PHE A 1 17.19 11.40 9.11
CA PHE A 1 16.55 12.14 8.00
C PHE A 1 15.22 11.45 7.66
N GLY A 2 14.32 12.06 6.88
CA GLY A 2 13.02 11.48 6.52
C GLY A 2 11.81 12.23 7.08
N GLY A 3 10.64 12.03 6.47
CA GLY A 3 9.42 12.81 6.74
C GLY A 3 8.76 12.59 8.11
N GLY A 4 9.07 11.48 8.80
CA GLY A 4 8.56 11.20 10.15
C GLY A 4 9.48 11.66 11.28
N ARG A 5 10.59 12.36 11.00
CA ARG A 5 11.57 12.73 12.03
C ARG A 5 10.96 13.69 13.06
N GLY A 6 11.02 13.33 14.33
CA GLY A 6 10.52 14.14 15.44
C GLY A 6 9.02 13.99 15.71
N ALA A 7 8.32 13.16 14.93
CA ALA A 7 6.94 12.80 15.24
C ALA A 7 6.89 11.80 16.39
N GLY A 8 5.92 11.94 17.29
CA GLY A 8 5.67 10.96 18.37
C GLY A 8 5.07 9.65 17.86
N ALA A 9 4.49 9.66 16.65
CA ALA A 9 4.11 8.47 15.91
C ALA A 9 4.09 8.81 14.41
N ALA A 10 4.33 7.81 13.56
CA ALA A 10 4.28 7.96 12.12
C ALA A 10 3.62 6.73 11.47
N ALA A 11 2.65 6.96 10.59
CA ALA A 11 2.17 5.94 9.67
C ALA A 11 2.82 6.18 8.30
N ILE A 12 3.36 5.12 7.71
CA ILE A 12 4.08 5.18 6.45
C ILE A 12 3.35 4.25 5.47
N ALA A 13 2.85 4.82 4.38
CA ALA A 13 2.27 4.09 3.27
C ALA A 13 3.31 3.94 2.15
N LEU A 14 3.48 2.72 1.68
CA LEU A 14 4.36 2.35 0.56
C LEU A 14 3.46 2.01 -0.63
N ILE A 15 3.52 2.82 -1.68
CA ILE A 15 2.77 2.62 -2.92
C ILE A 15 3.78 2.45 -4.04
N GLY A 16 3.92 1.22 -4.54
CA GLY A 16 4.88 0.84 -5.58
C GLY A 16 4.25 -0.17 -6.53
N SER A 17 4.92 -1.30 -6.75
CA SER A 17 4.33 -2.46 -7.44
C SER A 17 3.09 -3.01 -6.70
N GLY A 18 3.09 -2.91 -5.38
CA GLY A 18 1.99 -3.22 -4.48
C GLY A 18 1.70 -2.11 -3.48
N VAL A 19 0.98 -2.46 -2.41
CA VAL A 19 0.62 -1.52 -1.33
C VAL A 19 0.98 -2.10 0.03
N GLY A 20 1.78 -1.38 0.79
CA GLY A 20 2.17 -1.75 2.15
C GLY A 20 2.00 -0.58 3.12
N ALA A 21 1.91 -0.87 4.40
CA ALA A 21 1.98 0.16 5.43
C ALA A 21 2.71 -0.35 6.68
N CYS A 22 3.32 0.58 7.40
CA CYS A 22 3.78 0.35 8.75
C CYS A 22 3.44 1.55 9.63
N VAL A 23 3.39 1.30 10.93
CA VAL A 23 3.21 2.35 11.95
C VAL A 23 4.38 2.25 12.92
N ASP A 24 5.03 3.39 13.14
CA ASP A 24 6.06 3.61 14.15
C ASP A 24 5.45 4.42 15.30
N HIS A 25 5.56 3.94 16.52
CA HIS A 25 5.22 4.70 17.72
C HIS A 25 6.52 5.08 18.42
N GLY A 26 6.83 6.36 18.41
CA GLY A 26 8.08 6.92 18.90
C GLY A 26 8.09 7.01 20.41
N ASP A 27 8.46 5.92 21.08
CA ASP A 27 9.21 6.04 22.32
C ASP A 27 10.66 5.67 22.05
N ILE A 28 11.52 6.69 21.97
CA ILE A 28 12.93 6.58 21.59
C ILE A 28 13.78 5.94 22.72
N LEU A 29 13.20 5.77 23.91
CA LEU A 29 13.87 5.19 25.08
C LEU A 29 13.61 3.68 25.27
N ALA A 30 12.77 3.08 24.43
CA ALA A 30 12.42 1.67 24.49
C ALA A 30 13.33 0.90 23.51
N GLU A 31 14.17 -0.02 24.00
CA GLU A 31 15.03 -0.89 23.16
C GLU A 31 14.21 -1.81 22.22
N ASP A 32 12.90 -1.86 22.43
CA ASP A 32 11.89 -2.73 21.85
C ASP A 32 11.05 -2.03 20.76
N ARG A 33 11.71 -1.36 19.80
CA ARG A 33 11.04 -0.80 18.61
C ARG A 33 10.27 -1.90 17.87
N THR A 34 8.94 -1.92 18.04
CA THR A 34 8.06 -2.88 17.36
C THR A 34 7.46 -2.22 16.12
N SER A 35 8.04 -2.48 14.95
CA SER A 35 7.40 -2.14 13.68
C SER A 35 6.45 -3.26 13.28
N LEU A 36 5.15 -2.96 13.20
CA LEU A 36 4.16 -3.89 12.65
C LEU A 36 4.06 -3.66 11.15
N ALA A 37 4.51 -4.64 10.36
CA ALA A 37 4.14 -4.74 8.96
C ALA A 37 2.65 -5.06 8.89
N LEU A 38 1.88 -4.18 8.26
CA LEU A 38 0.46 -4.41 8.04
C LEU A 38 0.29 -5.00 6.65
N GLU A 39 -0.50 -6.07 6.53
CA GLU A 39 -1.01 -6.61 5.25
C GLU A 39 -2.07 -5.65 4.64
N TRP A 40 -1.73 -4.36 4.60
CA TRP A 40 -2.64 -3.28 4.24
C TRP A 40 -3.08 -3.38 2.78
N GLY A 41 -2.18 -3.75 1.88
CA GLY A 41 -2.52 -3.98 0.47
C GLY A 41 -3.55 -5.09 0.27
N HIS A 42 -3.60 -6.09 1.15
CA HIS A 42 -4.54 -7.21 1.05
C HIS A 42 -5.80 -7.04 1.90
N THR A 43 -5.92 -5.92 2.62
CA THR A 43 -7.15 -5.55 3.31
C THR A 43 -8.27 -5.31 2.29
N THR A 44 -9.41 -5.99 2.47
CA THR A 44 -10.59 -5.82 1.60
C THR A 44 -11.23 -4.46 1.86
N ILE A 45 -11.21 -3.59 0.85
CA ILE A 45 -11.83 -2.24 0.90
C ILE A 45 -13.10 -2.14 0.04
N GLN A 46 -13.34 -3.11 -0.85
CA GLN A 46 -14.49 -3.11 -1.74
C GLN A 46 -15.07 -4.52 -1.86
N LEU A 47 -16.25 -4.73 -1.27
CA LEU A 47 -16.95 -6.00 -1.38
C LEU A 47 -17.36 -6.26 -2.83
N ARG A 48 -17.18 -7.51 -3.28
CA ARG A 48 -17.42 -7.92 -4.69
C ARG A 48 -16.60 -7.08 -5.69
N GLY A 49 -15.44 -6.62 -5.26
CA GLY A 49 -14.53 -5.79 -6.03
C GLY A 49 -13.71 -6.51 -7.10
N ARG A 50 -12.65 -5.84 -7.54
CA ARG A 50 -11.61 -6.39 -8.42
C ARG A 50 -10.88 -7.57 -7.76
N ARG A 51 -10.38 -8.48 -8.59
CA ARG A 51 -9.53 -9.57 -8.14
C ARG A 51 -8.13 -9.05 -7.86
N CYS A 52 -7.61 -9.35 -6.68
CA CYS A 52 -6.23 -9.03 -6.32
C CYS A 52 -5.30 -10.16 -6.79
N ARG A 53 -4.03 -9.83 -7.05
CA ARG A 53 -2.99 -10.81 -7.40
C ARG A 53 -2.75 -11.85 -6.31
N CYS A 54 -3.01 -11.52 -5.03
CA CYS A 54 -2.94 -12.49 -3.93
C CYS A 54 -4.04 -13.56 -3.98
N GLY A 55 -5.01 -13.44 -4.90
CA GLY A 55 -6.10 -14.39 -5.05
C GLY A 55 -7.36 -14.06 -4.23
N SER A 56 -7.40 -12.93 -3.53
CA SER A 56 -8.61 -12.42 -2.86
C SER A 56 -9.41 -11.47 -3.76
N ILE A 57 -10.59 -11.07 -3.30
CA ILE A 57 -11.46 -10.11 -3.99
C ILE A 57 -11.59 -8.84 -3.16
N GLY A 58 -11.35 -7.68 -3.77
CA GLY A 58 -11.62 -6.38 -3.16
C GLY A 58 -10.48 -5.78 -2.34
N CYS A 59 -9.28 -6.36 -2.40
CA CYS A 59 -8.10 -5.83 -1.71
C CYS A 59 -7.73 -4.42 -2.20
N LEU A 60 -7.18 -3.59 -1.31
CA LEU A 60 -6.68 -2.24 -1.64
C LEU A 60 -5.70 -2.24 -2.82
N GLU A 61 -4.76 -3.19 -2.86
CA GLU A 61 -3.78 -3.32 -3.93
C GLU A 61 -4.40 -3.56 -5.32
N ALA A 62 -5.62 -4.08 -5.40
CA ALA A 62 -6.33 -4.21 -6.67
C ALA A 62 -6.80 -2.85 -7.23
N TYR A 63 -6.61 -1.75 -6.49
CA TYR A 63 -7.07 -0.41 -6.85
C TYR A 63 -6.00 0.67 -6.75
N ALA A 64 -4.93 0.44 -6.00
CA ALA A 64 -3.82 1.35 -5.79
C ALA A 64 -2.48 0.63 -5.99
N GLY A 65 -1.48 1.37 -6.51
CA GLY A 65 -0.19 0.81 -6.94
C GLY A 65 -0.02 0.86 -8.46
N ALA A 66 1.20 0.59 -8.92
CA ALA A 66 1.58 0.72 -10.32
C ALA A 66 0.72 -0.15 -11.24
N GLU A 67 0.49 -1.41 -10.88
CA GLU A 67 -0.33 -2.32 -11.68
C GLU A 67 -1.80 -1.89 -11.73
N ALA A 68 -2.38 -1.47 -10.60
CA ALA A 68 -3.74 -0.95 -10.58
C ALA A 68 -3.90 0.32 -11.43
N LEU A 69 -2.87 1.18 -11.46
CA LEU A 69 -2.82 2.34 -12.34
C LEU A 69 -2.78 1.92 -13.82
N ARG A 70 -1.92 0.95 -14.18
CA ARG A 70 -1.83 0.43 -15.55
C ARG A 70 -3.15 -0.20 -16.02
N GLU A 71 -3.79 -1.00 -15.18
CA GLU A 71 -5.10 -1.60 -15.48
C GLU A 71 -6.15 -0.52 -15.71
N ARG A 72 -6.26 0.47 -14.80
CA ARG A 72 -7.20 1.59 -14.96
C ARG A 72 -6.92 2.42 -16.21
N TRP A 73 -5.66 2.62 -16.55
CA TRP A 73 -5.26 3.32 -17.78
C TRP A 73 -5.75 2.58 -19.02
N ARG A 74 -5.55 1.25 -19.08
CA ARG A 74 -6.09 0.41 -20.16
C ARG A 74 -7.61 0.46 -20.23
N GLU A 75 -8.30 0.37 -19.09
CA GLU A 75 -9.77 0.45 -19.01
C GLU A 75 -10.30 1.78 -19.52
N ALA A 76 -9.57 2.87 -19.30
CA ALA A 76 -9.90 4.20 -19.81
C ALA A 76 -9.59 4.39 -21.31
N GLY A 77 -9.11 3.36 -22.00
CA GLY A 77 -8.72 3.41 -23.41
C GLY A 77 -7.34 4.02 -23.65
N GLY A 78 -6.54 4.18 -22.60
CA GLY A 78 -5.18 4.70 -22.70
C GLY A 78 -4.21 3.70 -23.34
N PRO A 79 -3.33 4.13 -24.25
CA PRO A 79 -2.30 3.27 -24.83
C PRO A 79 -1.21 2.99 -23.78
N LEU A 80 -0.80 1.72 -23.63
CA LEU A 80 0.41 1.43 -22.87
C LEU A 80 1.63 1.71 -23.75
N PRO A 81 2.75 2.18 -23.17
CA PRO A 81 4.02 2.21 -23.89
C PRO A 81 4.33 0.81 -24.45
N GLU A 82 4.80 0.75 -25.69
CA GLU A 82 5.45 -0.45 -26.20
C GLU A 82 6.80 -0.57 -25.47
N ASP A 83 7.10 -1.77 -24.96
CA ASP A 83 8.29 -2.05 -24.14
C ASP A 83 9.60 -1.73 -24.89
#